data_AF-A0A1F9MH68-F1
#
_entry.id   AF-A0A1F9MH68-F1
#
_cell.length_a   1.000
_cell.length_b   1.000
_cell.length_c   1.000
_cell.angle_alpha   90.00
_cell.angle_beta   90.00
_cell.angle_gamma   90.00
#
_symmetry.space_group_name_H-M   'P 1'
#
loop_
_entity.id
_entity.type
_entity.pdbx_description
1 polymer ?
#
loop_
_entity_poly.entity_id
_entity_poly.type
_entity_poly.pdbx_seq_one_letter_code
_entity_poly.pdbx_strand_id
1 'polypeptide(L)'
;MKTLCIALMMSLVGALSAQATDKSCKDLEQDIAALERGIASMTSAYEQANALYLEMCFSHGGHGSPQCTQMMLGLNELRKDIAMDEQRLAELRKTHAGQCTMSPEECETLSASIERLGQDIEAQERAIDSLHQFFAELCLSHGQLMTPQCQAMSRNLSEMMVASQRLQEKRAGLTATFEEQCR
;
A
#
# COMPACT_ATOMS: atom_id res chain seq x y z
N MET A 1 -39.16 -31.79 -25.84
CA MET A 1 -39.08 -30.34 -25.54
C MET A 1 -38.49 -30.04 -24.15
N LYS A 2 -38.96 -30.64 -23.05
CA LYS A 2 -38.44 -30.37 -21.68
C LYS A 2 -36.93 -30.62 -21.49
N THR A 3 -36.37 -31.65 -22.12
CA THR A 3 -34.93 -32.00 -22.01
C THR A 3 -34.01 -31.00 -22.73
N LEU A 4 -34.50 -30.34 -23.79
CA LEU A 4 -33.73 -29.34 -24.55
C LEU A 4 -33.59 -28.03 -23.75
N CYS A 5 -34.63 -27.62 -23.02
CA CYS A 5 -34.60 -26.42 -22.18
C CYS A 5 -33.65 -26.56 -20.99
N ILE A 6 -33.54 -27.74 -20.39
CA ILE A 6 -32.61 -27.98 -19.26
C ILE A 6 -31.15 -27.91 -19.73
N ALA A 7 -30.83 -28.52 -20.88
CA ALA A 7 -29.48 -28.45 -21.45
C ALA A 7 -29.09 -27.02 -21.84
N LEU A 8 -30.00 -26.24 -22.42
CA LEU A 8 -29.77 -24.83 -22.73
C LEU A 8 -29.59 -23.97 -21.47
N MET A 9 -30.35 -24.22 -20.41
CA MET A 9 -30.17 -23.48 -19.15
C MET A 9 -28.86 -23.84 -18.44
N MET A 10 -28.42 -25.11 -18.48
CA MET A 10 -27.13 -25.48 -17.89
C MET A 10 -25.93 -24.91 -18.66
N SER A 11 -25.99 -24.87 -20.00
CA SER A 11 -24.96 -24.19 -20.79
C SER A 11 -24.94 -22.68 -20.59
N LEU A 12 -26.10 -22.04 -20.39
CA LEU A 12 -26.20 -20.60 -20.12
C LEU A 12 -25.66 -20.25 -18.73
N VAL A 13 -25.98 -21.06 -17.72
CA VAL A 13 -25.44 -20.92 -16.35
C VAL A 13 -23.93 -21.13 -16.34
N GLY A 14 -23.42 -22.12 -17.09
CA GLY A 14 -21.97 -22.35 -17.24
C GLY A 14 -21.26 -21.18 -17.94
N ALA A 15 -21.84 -20.62 -18.99
CA ALA A 15 -21.27 -19.46 -19.70
C ALA A 15 -21.29 -18.19 -18.85
N LEU A 16 -22.37 -17.95 -18.10
CA LEU A 16 -22.48 -16.82 -17.17
C LEU A 16 -21.52 -16.95 -15.98
N SER A 17 -21.35 -18.16 -15.45
CA SER A 17 -20.39 -18.47 -14.39
C SER A 17 -18.94 -18.29 -14.85
N ALA A 18 -18.59 -18.73 -16.06
CA ALA A 18 -17.27 -18.51 -16.66
C ALA A 18 -16.99 -17.02 -16.95
N GLN A 19 -18.01 -16.26 -17.34
CA GLN A 19 -17.86 -14.84 -17.63
C GLN A 19 -17.76 -13.97 -16.35
N ALA A 20 -18.44 -14.38 -15.27
CA ALA A 20 -18.32 -13.73 -13.97
C ALA A 20 -16.94 -13.99 -13.32
N THR A 21 -16.40 -15.20 -13.46
CA THR A 21 -15.06 -15.58 -12.95
C THR A 21 -13.94 -14.88 -13.72
N ASP A 22 -14.02 -14.77 -15.05
CA ASP A 22 -13.03 -14.03 -15.87
C ASP A 22 -13.01 -12.52 -15.56
N LYS A 23 -14.19 -11.92 -15.29
CA LYS A 23 -14.28 -10.51 -14.90
C LYS A 23 -13.67 -10.27 -13.53
N SER A 24 -14.07 -11.07 -12.53
CA SER A 24 -13.56 -10.93 -11.17
C SER A 24 -12.04 -11.13 -11.08
N CYS A 25 -11.50 -12.05 -11.88
CA CYS A 25 -10.06 -12.31 -11.98
C CYS A 25 -9.30 -11.09 -12.52
N LYS A 26 -9.82 -10.44 -13.57
CA LYS A 26 -9.25 -9.19 -14.10
C LYS A 26 -9.35 -8.03 -13.12
N ASP A 27 -10.44 -7.93 -12.37
CA ASP A 27 -10.63 -6.92 -11.34
C ASP A 27 -9.58 -7.11 -10.22
N LEU A 28 -9.34 -8.36 -9.80
CA LEU A 28 -8.31 -8.72 -8.81
C LEU A 28 -6.87 -8.39 -9.29
N GLU A 29 -6.54 -8.70 -10.55
CA GLU A 29 -5.25 -8.29 -11.15
C GLU A 29 -5.08 -6.76 -11.18
N GLN A 30 -6.15 -6.03 -11.50
CA GLN A 30 -6.13 -4.58 -11.51
C GLN A 30 -5.94 -3.98 -10.12
N ASP A 31 -6.57 -4.55 -9.10
CA ASP A 31 -6.43 -4.13 -7.71
C ASP A 31 -5.02 -4.39 -7.18
N ILE A 32 -4.44 -5.57 -7.45
CA ILE A 32 -3.03 -5.88 -7.12
C ILE A 32 -2.09 -4.88 -7.82
N ALA A 33 -2.28 -4.65 -9.11
CA ALA A 33 -1.46 -3.68 -9.84
C ALA A 33 -1.64 -2.23 -9.33
N ALA A 34 -2.81 -1.89 -8.80
CA ALA A 34 -3.05 -0.59 -8.18
C ALA A 34 -2.31 -0.44 -6.84
N LEU A 35 -2.27 -1.50 -6.03
CA LEU A 35 -1.46 -1.55 -4.81
C LEU A 35 0.03 -1.43 -5.13
N GLU A 36 0.51 -2.08 -6.19
CA GLU A 36 1.94 -2.01 -6.61
C GLU A 36 2.33 -0.57 -6.95
N ARG A 37 1.47 0.14 -7.68
CA ARG A 37 1.68 1.56 -8.01
C ARG A 37 1.65 2.44 -6.76
N GLY A 38 0.78 2.13 -5.80
CA GLY A 38 0.70 2.87 -4.54
C GLY A 38 1.98 2.73 -3.70
N ILE A 39 2.48 1.51 -3.51
CA ILE A 39 3.72 1.24 -2.77
C ILE A 39 4.94 1.84 -3.48
N ALA A 40 5.01 1.76 -4.81
CA ALA A 40 6.07 2.43 -5.57
C ALA A 40 6.04 3.96 -5.39
N SER A 41 4.85 4.57 -5.37
CA SER A 41 4.69 6.01 -5.09
C SER A 41 5.16 6.36 -3.68
N MET A 42 4.80 5.55 -2.68
CA MET A 42 5.20 5.74 -1.29
C MET A 42 6.72 5.60 -1.12
N THR A 43 7.32 4.63 -1.78
CA THR A 43 8.77 4.41 -1.81
C THR A 43 9.51 5.62 -2.39
N SER A 44 9.05 6.13 -3.54
CA SER A 44 9.65 7.32 -4.16
C SER A 44 9.57 8.55 -3.24
N ALA A 45 8.41 8.81 -2.64
CA ALA A 45 8.24 9.97 -1.74
C ALA A 45 9.09 9.82 -0.46
N TYR A 46 9.18 8.60 0.07
CA TYR A 46 10.09 8.27 1.16
C TYR A 46 11.56 8.57 0.81
N GLU A 47 12.04 8.14 -0.36
CA GLU A 47 13.44 8.32 -0.75
C GLU A 47 13.79 9.79 -0.89
N GLN A 48 12.88 10.59 -1.45
CA GLN A 48 13.03 12.04 -1.53
C GLN A 48 13.02 12.70 -0.15
N ALA A 49 12.11 12.28 0.74
CA ALA A 49 12.05 12.78 2.12
C ALA A 49 13.34 12.45 2.89
N ASN A 50 13.83 11.21 2.77
CA ASN A 50 15.04 10.76 3.43
C ASN A 50 16.28 11.53 2.92
N ALA A 51 16.38 11.77 1.61
CA ALA A 51 17.47 12.56 1.05
C ALA A 51 17.49 14.00 1.60
N LEU A 52 16.33 14.67 1.62
CA LEU A 52 16.21 16.03 2.17
C LEU A 52 16.50 16.07 3.68
N TYR A 53 16.04 15.06 4.41
CA TYR A 53 16.35 14.92 5.83
C TYR A 53 17.86 14.82 6.08
N LEU A 54 18.56 13.98 5.32
CA LEU A 54 20.02 13.85 5.41
C LEU A 54 20.71 15.18 5.06
N GLU A 55 20.25 15.91 4.05
CA GLU A 55 20.83 17.23 3.75
C GLU A 55 20.66 18.21 4.92
N MET A 56 19.44 18.32 5.48
CA MET A 56 19.14 19.26 6.56
C MET A 56 19.90 18.95 7.86
N CYS A 57 19.98 17.67 8.25
CA CYS A 57 20.63 17.30 9.52
C CYS A 57 22.16 17.25 9.42
N PHE A 58 22.75 17.19 8.22
CA PHE A 58 24.20 17.15 8.03
C PHE A 58 24.80 18.50 7.62
N SER A 59 24.02 19.45 7.08
CA SER A 59 24.54 20.75 6.62
C SER A 59 24.97 21.72 7.73
N HIS A 60 24.59 21.47 9.00
CA HIS A 60 24.84 22.39 10.12
C HIS A 60 25.90 21.91 11.13
N GLY A 61 26.70 20.90 10.78
CA GLY A 61 27.87 20.50 11.59
C GLY A 61 27.56 19.91 12.97
N GLY A 62 26.30 19.55 13.25
CA GLY A 62 25.86 19.05 14.54
C GLY A 62 24.96 17.82 14.41
N HIS A 63 25.57 16.64 14.29
CA HIS A 63 24.91 15.41 14.68
C HIS A 63 24.64 15.44 16.19
N GLY A 64 23.38 15.57 16.59
CA GLY A 64 23.05 15.46 18.00
C GLY A 64 21.72 16.05 18.45
N SER A 65 20.95 16.72 17.58
CA SER A 65 19.60 17.11 18.00
C SER A 65 18.75 15.84 18.20
N PRO A 66 18.06 15.71 19.36
CA PRO A 66 17.14 14.60 19.58
C PRO A 66 16.10 14.45 18.46
N GLN A 67 15.71 15.56 17.84
CA GLN A 67 14.74 15.60 16.73
C GLN A 67 15.28 14.94 15.46
N CYS A 68 16.54 15.20 15.07
CA CYS A 68 17.16 14.48 13.94
C CYS A 68 17.19 12.97 14.25
N THR A 69 17.65 12.57 15.45
CA THR A 69 17.69 11.15 15.82
C THR A 69 16.31 10.48 15.75
N GLN A 70 15.26 11.12 16.26
CA GLN A 70 13.89 10.61 16.20
C GLN A 70 13.37 10.49 14.76
N MET A 71 13.63 11.50 13.93
CA MET A 71 13.28 11.49 12.51
C MET A 71 13.97 10.34 11.76
N MET A 72 15.27 10.14 11.99
CA MET A 72 16.02 9.04 11.36
C MET A 72 15.48 7.68 11.78
N LEU A 73 15.17 7.49 13.06
CA LEU A 73 14.60 6.24 13.56
C LEU A 73 13.23 5.98 12.92
N GLY A 74 12.35 6.98 12.89
CA GLY A 74 11.03 6.84 12.26
C GLY A 74 11.10 6.60 10.75
N LEU A 75 12.01 7.26 10.02
CA LEU A 75 12.25 6.98 8.61
C LEU A 75 12.81 5.56 8.38
N ASN A 76 13.64 5.05 9.28
CA ASN A 76 14.17 3.69 9.17
C ASN A 76 13.10 2.63 9.46
N GLU A 77 12.19 2.89 10.41
CA GLU A 77 11.04 2.02 10.67
C GLU A 77 10.10 2.01 9.47
N LEU A 78 9.75 3.19 8.95
CA LEU A 78 8.88 3.29 7.79
C LEU A 78 9.45 2.61 6.54
N ARG A 79 10.77 2.65 6.32
CA ARG A 79 11.46 1.89 5.26
C ARG A 79 11.21 0.39 5.38
N LYS A 80 11.29 -0.15 6.60
CA LYS A 80 11.08 -1.59 6.84
C LYS A 80 9.64 -1.97 6.53
N ASP A 81 8.69 -1.14 6.94
CA ASP A 81 7.28 -1.38 6.68
C ASP A 81 6.98 -1.39 5.19
N ILE A 82 7.49 -0.39 4.44
CA ILE A 82 7.37 -0.34 2.96
C ILE A 82 7.96 -1.59 2.32
N ALA A 83 9.15 -2.03 2.75
CA ALA A 83 9.80 -3.22 2.20
C ALA A 83 9.03 -4.52 2.49
N MET A 84 8.40 -4.61 3.67
CA MET A 84 7.53 -5.74 4.00
C MET A 84 6.29 -5.76 3.12
N ASP A 85 5.71 -4.60 2.81
CA ASP A 85 4.55 -4.50 1.91
C ASP A 85 4.90 -4.87 0.46
N GLU A 86 6.08 -4.46 -0.03
CA GLU A 86 6.61 -4.90 -1.32
C GLU A 86 6.73 -6.43 -1.39
N GLN A 87 7.26 -7.06 -0.33
CA GLN A 87 7.39 -8.51 -0.27
C GLN A 87 6.01 -9.20 -0.25
N ARG A 88 5.09 -8.73 0.59
CA ARG A 88 3.73 -9.29 0.67
C ARG A 88 3.01 -9.18 -0.66
N LEU A 89 3.17 -8.06 -1.36
CA LEU A 89 2.55 -7.89 -2.66
C LEU A 89 3.15 -8.81 -3.74
N ALA A 90 4.46 -9.06 -3.67
CA ALA A 90 5.10 -10.07 -4.51
C ALA A 90 4.56 -11.49 -4.22
N GLU A 91 4.33 -11.82 -2.95
CA GLU A 91 3.69 -13.08 -2.54
C GLU A 91 2.23 -13.17 -3.03
N LEU A 92 1.44 -12.11 -2.86
CA LEU A 92 0.07 -11.99 -3.37
C LEU A 92 0.02 -12.26 -4.88
N ARG A 93 0.91 -11.60 -5.63
CA ARG A 93 1.02 -11.77 -7.09
C ARG A 93 1.42 -13.19 -7.48
N LYS A 94 2.34 -13.82 -6.74
CA LYS A 94 2.77 -15.19 -7.00
C LYS A 94 1.64 -16.19 -6.79
N THR A 95 0.85 -16.01 -5.73
CA THR A 95 -0.30 -16.87 -5.40
C THR A 95 -1.44 -16.67 -6.41
N HIS A 96 -1.65 -15.45 -6.91
CA HIS A 96 -2.72 -15.14 -7.86
C HIS A 96 -2.33 -15.30 -9.34
N ALA A 97 -1.08 -15.60 -9.68
CA ALA A 97 -0.56 -15.53 -11.06
C ALA A 97 -1.35 -16.37 -12.10
N GLY A 98 -2.38 -15.76 -12.69
CA GLY A 98 -3.20 -16.31 -13.78
C GLY A 98 -4.22 -17.38 -13.38
N GLN A 99 -4.58 -17.50 -12.10
CA GLN A 99 -5.54 -18.51 -11.63
C GLN A 99 -6.86 -17.85 -11.17
N CYS A 100 -7.93 -18.07 -11.93
CA CYS A 100 -9.26 -17.54 -11.64
C CYS A 100 -10.13 -18.51 -10.82
N THR A 101 -9.52 -19.57 -10.28
CA THR A 101 -10.15 -20.53 -9.37
C THR A 101 -9.21 -20.72 -8.19
N MET A 102 -9.61 -20.21 -7.03
CA MET A 102 -8.87 -20.39 -5.78
C MET A 102 -9.45 -21.53 -4.97
N SER A 103 -8.59 -22.35 -4.39
CA SER A 103 -8.97 -23.30 -3.37
C SER A 103 -9.32 -22.59 -2.04
N PRO A 104 -10.09 -23.23 -1.15
CA PRO A 104 -10.39 -22.66 0.17
C PRO A 104 -9.14 -22.30 0.98
N GLU A 105 -8.06 -23.09 0.88
CA GLU A 105 -6.78 -22.82 1.57
C GLU A 105 -6.06 -21.59 0.99
N GLU A 106 -6.11 -21.41 -0.33
CA GLU A 106 -5.56 -20.22 -0.99
C GLU A 106 -6.37 -18.98 -0.63
N CYS A 107 -7.69 -19.11 -0.51
CA CYS A 107 -8.56 -18.05 0.01
C CYS A 107 -8.17 -17.64 1.44
N GLU A 108 -8.05 -18.58 2.38
CA GLU A 108 -7.65 -18.27 3.76
C GLU A 108 -6.28 -17.57 3.81
N THR A 109 -5.31 -18.06 3.03
CA THR A 109 -3.96 -17.48 2.95
C THR A 109 -3.97 -16.07 2.39
N LEU A 110 -4.75 -15.83 1.33
CA LEU A 110 -4.88 -14.54 0.67
C LEU A 110 -5.59 -13.53 1.58
N SER A 111 -6.69 -13.94 2.23
CA SER A 111 -7.42 -13.13 3.21
C SER A 111 -6.53 -12.66 4.36
N ALA A 112 -5.76 -13.57 4.97
CA ALA A 112 -4.82 -13.24 6.04
C ALA A 112 -3.70 -12.30 5.57
N SER A 113 -3.34 -12.35 4.28
CA SER A 113 -2.32 -11.47 3.70
C SER A 113 -2.88 -10.06 3.44
N ILE A 114 -4.13 -9.95 2.99
CA ILE A 114 -4.86 -8.68 2.82
C ILE A 114 -5.14 -8.02 4.18
N GLU A 115 -5.43 -8.81 5.22
CA GLU A 115 -5.58 -8.33 6.59
C GLU A 115 -4.29 -7.74 7.14
N ARG A 116 -3.18 -8.48 7.03
CA ARG A 116 -1.86 -7.99 7.45
C ARG A 116 -1.51 -6.68 6.74
N LEU A 117 -1.63 -6.63 5.41
CA LEU A 117 -1.38 -5.41 4.63
C LEU A 117 -2.18 -4.20 5.15
N GLY A 118 -3.42 -4.40 5.60
CA GLY A 118 -4.21 -3.33 6.23
C GLY A 118 -3.61 -2.81 7.54
N GLN A 119 -3.12 -3.71 8.39
CA GLN A 119 -2.46 -3.36 9.65
C GLN A 119 -1.15 -2.59 9.42
N ASP A 120 -0.40 -2.97 8.40
CA ASP A 120 0.85 -2.28 8.02
C ASP A 120 0.57 -0.87 7.49
N ILE A 121 -0.42 -0.71 6.59
CA ILE A 121 -0.84 0.61 6.09
C ILE A 121 -1.26 1.53 7.25
N GLU A 122 -2.05 1.04 8.21
CA GLU A 122 -2.43 1.82 9.40
C GLU A 122 -1.24 2.17 10.31
N ALA A 123 -0.26 1.29 10.43
CA ALA A 123 0.97 1.57 11.15
C ALA A 123 1.80 2.66 10.45
N GLN A 124 1.88 2.60 9.11
CA GLN A 124 2.55 3.60 8.29
C GLN A 124 1.90 4.97 8.40
N GLU A 125 0.57 5.06 8.39
CA GLU A 125 -0.13 6.35 8.57
C GLU A 125 0.26 7.01 9.89
N ARG A 126 0.23 6.25 11.00
CA ARG A 126 0.64 6.74 12.32
C ARG A 126 2.11 7.16 12.36
N ALA A 127 2.98 6.40 11.68
CA ALA A 127 4.39 6.73 11.57
C ALA A 127 4.62 8.02 10.79
N ILE A 128 3.94 8.20 9.65
CA ILE A 128 4.02 9.41 8.82
C ILE A 128 3.49 10.63 9.58
N ASP A 129 2.39 10.51 10.31
CA ASP A 129 1.86 11.59 11.16
C ASP A 129 2.87 11.98 12.25
N SER A 130 3.52 11.00 12.88
CA SER A 130 4.57 11.25 13.87
C SER A 130 5.77 11.95 13.23
N LEU A 131 6.17 11.55 12.02
CA LEU A 131 7.23 12.20 11.24
C LEU A 131 6.85 13.63 10.88
N HIS A 132 5.60 13.90 10.49
CA HIS A 132 5.10 15.28 10.26
C HIS A 132 5.26 16.14 11.50
N GLN A 133 4.90 15.62 12.67
CA GLN A 133 5.01 16.34 13.93
C GLN A 133 6.48 16.65 14.27
N PHE A 134 7.36 15.65 14.25
CA PHE A 134 8.79 15.85 14.51
C PHE A 134 9.43 16.81 13.51
N PHE A 135 8.98 16.75 12.26
CA PHE A 135 9.47 17.59 11.19
C PHE A 135 9.06 19.05 11.38
N ALA A 136 7.80 19.29 11.75
CA ALA A 136 7.31 20.63 12.06
C ALA A 136 8.11 21.26 13.21
N GLU A 137 8.39 20.49 14.26
CA GLU A 137 9.25 20.92 15.39
C GLU A 137 10.70 21.18 14.94
N LEU A 138 11.25 20.38 14.03
CA LEU A 138 12.58 20.58 13.47
C LEU A 138 12.65 21.91 12.69
N CYS A 139 11.68 22.20 11.82
CA CYS A 139 11.66 23.45 11.07
C CYS A 139 11.42 24.68 11.97
N LEU A 140 10.61 24.55 13.03
CA LEU A 140 10.43 25.59 14.06
C LEU A 140 11.74 25.89 14.80
N SER A 141 12.40 24.86 15.33
CA SER A 141 13.61 25.00 16.14
C SER A 141 14.79 25.57 15.37
N HIS A 142 14.88 25.29 14.07
CA HIS A 142 15.93 25.85 13.21
C HIS A 142 15.58 27.25 12.66
N GLY A 143 14.37 27.79 12.93
CA GLY A 143 13.91 29.05 12.34
C GLY A 143 13.74 28.97 10.81
N GLN A 144 13.53 27.76 10.27
CA GLN A 144 13.63 27.43 8.86
C GLN A 144 12.29 27.07 8.20
N LEU A 145 11.16 27.37 8.83
CA LEU A 145 9.80 27.09 8.32
C LEU A 145 9.53 27.55 6.87
N MET A 146 10.30 28.49 6.34
CA MET A 146 10.16 29.01 4.98
C MET A 146 11.32 28.64 4.04
N THR A 147 12.19 27.70 4.45
CA THR A 147 13.24 27.20 3.55
C THR A 147 12.62 26.28 2.49
N PRO A 148 13.16 26.27 1.26
CA PRO A 148 12.73 25.34 0.22
C PRO A 148 12.79 23.88 0.65
N GLN A 149 13.80 23.51 1.45
CA GLN A 149 13.96 22.16 2.00
C GLN A 149 12.83 21.81 2.96
N CYS A 150 12.44 22.74 3.84
CA CYS A 150 11.34 22.48 4.76
C CYS A 150 10.01 22.29 4.00
N GLN A 151 9.77 23.11 2.97
CA GLN A 151 8.57 22.99 2.14
C GLN A 151 8.56 21.69 1.33
N ALA A 152 9.71 21.27 0.80
CA ALA A 152 9.83 20.03 0.03
C ALA A 152 9.63 18.80 0.92
N MET A 153 10.24 18.77 2.10
CA MET A 153 10.07 17.66 3.06
C MET A 153 8.61 17.56 3.52
N SER A 154 7.96 18.68 3.85
CA SER A 154 6.54 18.69 4.22
C SER A 154 5.67 18.12 3.10
N ARG A 155 5.94 18.51 1.86
CA ARG A 155 5.23 18.01 0.69
C ARG A 155 5.42 16.51 0.53
N ASN A 156 6.64 16.00 0.64
CA ASN A 156 6.92 14.57 0.50
C ASN A 156 6.22 13.75 1.59
N LEU A 157 6.23 14.21 2.84
CA LEU A 157 5.48 13.55 3.91
C LEU A 157 3.96 13.60 3.65
N SER A 158 3.43 14.68 3.09
CA SER A 158 2.01 14.75 2.68
C SER A 158 1.70 13.83 1.51
N GLU A 159 2.61 13.71 0.54
CA GLU A 159 2.48 12.78 -0.59
C GLU A 159 2.47 11.33 -0.12
N MET A 160 3.31 10.99 0.87
CA MET A 160 3.30 9.67 1.53
C MET A 160 1.97 9.40 2.23
N MET A 161 1.42 10.39 2.94
CA MET A 161 0.11 10.26 3.58
C MET A 161 -1.02 10.01 2.58
N VAL A 162 -1.04 10.77 1.47
CA VAL A 162 -2.01 10.56 0.39
C VAL A 162 -1.82 9.19 -0.28
N ALA A 163 -0.58 8.73 -0.44
CA ALA A 163 -0.29 7.40 -0.97
C ALA A 163 -0.81 6.30 -0.04
N SER A 164 -0.62 6.46 1.27
CA SER A 164 -1.11 5.52 2.29
C SER A 164 -2.64 5.42 2.29
N GLN A 165 -3.35 6.55 2.26
CA GLN A 165 -4.81 6.57 2.16
C GLN A 165 -5.32 5.86 0.90
N ARG A 166 -4.66 6.10 -0.25
CA ARG A 166 -4.99 5.40 -1.50
C ARG A 166 -4.74 3.90 -1.41
N LEU A 167 -3.67 3.47 -0.74
CA LEU A 167 -3.41 2.05 -0.49
C LEU A 167 -4.52 1.45 0.38
N GLN A 168 -5.01 2.16 1.38
CA GLN A 168 -6.10 1.70 2.22
C GLN A 168 -7.43 1.55 1.45
N GLU A 169 -7.77 2.54 0.61
CA GLU A 169 -8.93 2.45 -0.29
C GLU A 169 -8.81 1.27 -1.26
N LYS A 170 -7.61 1.06 -1.83
CA LYS A 170 -7.36 -0.06 -2.76
C LYS A 170 -7.38 -1.41 -2.07
N ARG A 171 -6.88 -1.50 -0.85
CA ARG A 171 -6.99 -2.70 -0.02
C ARG A 171 -8.45 -3.02 0.29
N ALA A 172 -9.27 -2.03 0.61
CA ALA A 172 -10.70 -2.24 0.83
C ALA A 172 -11.42 -2.78 -0.42
N GLY A 173 -11.08 -2.25 -1.60
CA GLY A 173 -11.54 -2.78 -2.89
C GLY A 173 -11.11 -4.23 -3.11
N LEU A 174 -9.82 -4.53 -2.87
CA LEU A 174 -9.27 -5.88 -2.96
C LEU A 174 -10.00 -6.87 -2.06
N THR A 175 -10.29 -6.51 -0.80
CA THR A 175 -11.05 -7.34 0.13
C THR A 175 -12.44 -7.67 -0.44
N ALA A 176 -13.15 -6.67 -0.98
CA ALA A 176 -14.49 -6.87 -1.53
C ALA A 176 -14.48 -7.77 -2.78
N THR A 177 -13.53 -7.56 -3.69
CA THR A 177 -13.33 -8.40 -4.88
C THR A 177 -12.99 -9.85 -4.47
N PHE A 178 -12.15 -10.00 -3.45
CA PHE A 178 -11.73 -11.29 -2.93
C PHE A 178 -12.87 -12.06 -2.23
N GLU A 179 -13.67 -11.41 -1.39
CA GLU A 179 -14.83 -12.03 -0.74
C GLU A 179 -15.84 -12.58 -1.74
N GLU A 180 -15.98 -11.94 -2.91
CA GLU A 180 -16.83 -12.42 -4.00
C GLU A 180 -16.24 -13.65 -4.71
N GLN A 181 -14.90 -13.77 -4.81
CA GLN A 181 -14.26 -14.94 -5.42
C GLN A 181 -14.26 -16.19 -4.54
N CYS A 182 -14.30 -16.01 -3.22
CA CYS A 182 -14.27 -17.13 -2.27
C CYS A 182 -15.66 -17.61 -1.82
N ARG A 183 -16.74 -17.09 -2.43
CA ARG A 183 -18.12 -17.57 -2.27
C ARG A 183 -18.52 -18.57 -3.36
#